data_AF-A0A1M5TQ57-F1
#
_entry.id   AF-A0A1M5TQ57-F1
#
_cell.length_a   1.000
_cell.length_b   1.000
_cell.length_c   1.000
_cell.angle_alpha   90.00
_cell.angle_beta   90.00
_cell.angle_gamma   90.00
#
_symmetry.space_group_name_H-M   'P 1'
#
loop_
_entity.id
_entity.type
_entity.pdbx_description
1 polymer ?
#
loop_
_entity_poly.entity_id
_entity_poly.type
_entity_poly.pdbx_seq_one_letter_code
_entity_poly.pdbx_strand_id
1 'polypeptide(L)'
;MMKETCGAQAPGCRQRQVGARQTWTAAYLLLTVVLLLLATGLAGGDTGSRTEEGKFSRLVEMLGEKDGELQFIPFTEFLPDRERTDHGTCVDYLQSQPDLIQRIRDDLGCEEVNWQLDAMSYRLLYVPEPREEVAELFVEYSRETIDDLLARTGLADPYHSISTVMEHGVEPFDGGQGIKAVIVRDLAREYKARYKFSGDTEKHISLDLAGRSSVDEVGSFSSYISYSEETDSWRFMRARKTIWKSASDNPYTVLMTPLEETLHIGLRDATERAIMETIEASEQLPTMTEVGGIVERWMAVEEAVVGGLVYHLVPEVLITRIPELPETMIREDLETKAEFEKYRLLPRAIEVVADLGVRGSVALFMKSPDEMERLLQ
;
A
#
# COMPACT_ATOMS: atom_id res chain seq x y z
N MET A 1 -38.07 -4.42 -5.47
CA MET A 1 -36.64 -4.68 -5.78
C MET A 1 -35.97 -3.32 -5.93
N MET A 2 -34.86 -3.04 -5.22
CA MET A 2 -34.17 -1.74 -5.38
C MET A 2 -33.43 -1.74 -6.71
N LYS A 3 -33.58 -0.67 -7.50
CA LYS A 3 -32.82 -0.48 -8.74
C LYS A 3 -31.83 0.64 -8.51
N GLU A 4 -30.55 0.33 -8.65
CA GLU A 4 -29.51 1.35 -8.71
C GLU A 4 -29.64 2.08 -10.04
N THR A 5 -29.81 3.40 -9.98
CA THR A 5 -29.85 4.23 -11.18
C THR A 5 -28.49 4.86 -11.41
N CYS A 6 -27.82 4.47 -12.50
CA CYS A 6 -26.61 5.14 -12.97
C CYS A 6 -26.93 6.57 -13.44
N GLY A 7 -26.74 7.55 -12.55
CA GLY A 7 -26.62 8.95 -12.96
C GLY A 7 -25.33 9.14 -13.78
N ALA A 8 -25.45 9.73 -14.98
CA ALA A 8 -24.39 10.17 -15.90
C ALA A 8 -23.04 9.44 -15.82
N GLN A 9 -22.80 8.59 -16.83
CA GLN A 9 -21.59 7.81 -17.11
C GLN A 9 -20.25 8.50 -16.73
N ALA A 10 -19.55 7.91 -15.77
CA ALA A 10 -18.15 7.55 -15.96
C ALA A 10 -18.13 6.08 -16.45
N PRO A 11 -17.40 5.71 -17.51
CA PRO A 11 -17.44 4.36 -18.05
C PRO A 11 -16.59 3.44 -17.17
N GLY A 12 -17.20 2.42 -16.56
CA GLY A 12 -16.42 1.37 -15.89
C GLY A 12 -17.09 0.59 -14.77
N CYS A 13 -18.37 0.22 -14.88
CA CYS A 13 -18.96 -0.76 -13.95
C CYS A 13 -19.17 -2.09 -14.68
N ARG A 14 -18.14 -2.93 -14.75
CA ARG A 14 -18.32 -4.35 -15.08
C ARG A 14 -18.61 -5.12 -13.79
N GLN A 15 -19.81 -5.66 -13.72
CA GLN A 15 -20.18 -6.74 -12.80
C GLN A 15 -19.15 -7.88 -12.92
N ARG A 16 -18.34 -8.13 -11.89
CA ARG A 16 -17.65 -9.41 -11.74
C ARG A 16 -18.64 -10.41 -11.14
N GLN A 17 -19.04 -11.36 -11.98
CA GLN A 17 -19.71 -12.57 -11.54
C GLN A 17 -18.73 -13.45 -10.76
N VAL A 18 -19.23 -14.01 -9.66
CA VAL A 18 -18.62 -15.09 -8.89
C VAL A 18 -18.50 -16.33 -9.78
N GLY A 19 -17.28 -16.85 -9.93
CA GLY A 19 -16.97 -18.07 -10.68
C GLY A 19 -15.97 -18.94 -9.92
N ALA A 20 -16.32 -20.21 -9.77
CA ALA A 20 -15.66 -21.19 -8.92
C ALA A 20 -14.35 -21.79 -9.50
N ARG A 21 -13.44 -22.15 -8.57
CA ARG A 21 -12.38 -23.20 -8.55
C ARG A 21 -11.80 -23.71 -9.88
N GLN A 22 -10.47 -23.67 -9.98
CA GLN A 22 -9.67 -24.72 -10.63
C GLN A 22 -8.27 -24.87 -10.01
N THR A 23 -8.00 -26.07 -9.49
CA THR A 23 -6.75 -26.54 -8.85
C THR A 23 -5.79 -27.12 -9.89
N TRP A 24 -4.56 -26.62 -10.06
CA TRP A 24 -3.47 -27.36 -10.74
C TRP A 24 -2.06 -26.95 -10.25
N THR A 25 -1.46 -27.81 -9.43
CA THR A 25 -0.11 -28.40 -9.59
C THR A 25 1.04 -27.54 -10.15
N ALA A 26 1.44 -26.48 -9.45
CA ALA A 26 2.75 -25.83 -9.66
C ALA A 26 3.61 -25.74 -8.37
N ALA A 27 3.18 -26.39 -7.28
CA ALA A 27 3.80 -26.30 -5.96
C ALA A 27 5.07 -27.16 -5.77
N TYR A 28 5.55 -27.89 -6.80
CA TYR A 28 6.63 -28.87 -6.62
C TYR A 28 7.99 -28.49 -7.24
N LEU A 29 8.09 -27.38 -7.97
CA LEU A 29 9.37 -26.88 -8.51
C LEU A 29 10.00 -25.77 -7.65
N LEU A 30 9.24 -25.18 -6.73
CA LEU A 30 9.69 -24.17 -5.75
C LEU A 30 10.49 -24.76 -4.56
N LEU A 31 10.42 -26.07 -4.34
CA LEU A 31 10.92 -26.73 -3.14
C LEU A 31 12.43 -27.09 -3.18
N THR A 32 13.06 -27.11 -4.36
CA THR A 32 14.39 -27.73 -4.52
C THR A 32 15.57 -26.77 -4.52
N VAL A 33 15.36 -25.46 -4.70
CA VAL A 33 16.47 -24.48 -4.81
C VAL A 33 16.81 -23.82 -3.45
N VAL A 34 15.82 -23.67 -2.57
CA VAL A 34 16.02 -23.13 -1.20
C VAL A 34 16.96 -24.01 -0.36
N LEU A 35 16.95 -25.34 -0.57
CA LEU A 35 17.79 -26.28 0.15
C LEU A 35 19.27 -26.26 -0.27
N LEU A 36 19.63 -25.67 -1.41
CA LEU A 36 21.01 -25.72 -1.93
C LEU A 36 21.87 -24.49 -1.60
N LEU A 37 21.27 -23.37 -1.19
CA LEU A 37 22.01 -22.12 -0.93
C LEU A 37 22.45 -21.93 0.53
N LEU A 38 21.99 -22.76 1.47
CA LEU A 38 22.31 -22.65 2.90
C LEU A 38 23.30 -23.72 3.43
N ALA A 39 23.84 -24.57 2.57
CA ALA A 39 24.74 -25.66 2.99
C ALA A 39 26.25 -25.30 3.01
N THR A 40 26.64 -24.05 2.82
CA THR A 40 28.05 -23.63 2.89
C THR A 40 28.25 -22.45 3.83
N GLY A 41 28.57 -22.75 5.10
CA GLY A 41 29.00 -21.76 6.09
C GLY A 41 29.37 -22.42 7.41
N LEU A 42 30.62 -22.85 7.55
CA LEU A 42 31.19 -23.59 8.68
C LEU A 42 31.34 -22.76 9.95
N ALA A 43 31.01 -23.41 11.07
CA ALA A 43 31.60 -23.38 12.41
C ALA A 43 32.79 -22.44 12.70
N GLY A 44 32.66 -21.69 13.79
CA GLY A 44 33.76 -21.10 14.58
C GLY A 44 33.19 -20.53 15.88
N GLY A 45 33.67 -21.00 17.04
CA GLY A 45 33.10 -20.69 18.34
C GLY A 45 33.84 -19.63 19.15
N ASP A 46 33.16 -19.29 20.25
CA ASP A 46 33.63 -18.98 21.59
C ASP A 46 33.63 -17.52 22.10
N THR A 47 32.85 -17.42 23.18
CA THR A 47 32.70 -16.46 24.29
C THR A 47 33.42 -15.10 24.28
N GLY A 48 32.62 -14.05 24.58
CA GLY A 48 33.11 -12.92 25.38
C GLY A 48 32.82 -11.50 24.89
N SER A 49 31.61 -11.21 24.44
CA SER A 49 31.06 -9.85 24.42
C SER A 49 29.55 -9.97 24.23
N ARG A 50 28.72 -9.23 24.98
CA ARG A 50 27.32 -9.02 24.58
C ARG A 50 27.40 -8.15 23.33
N THR A 51 27.58 -8.79 22.18
CA THR A 51 27.68 -8.16 20.88
C THR A 51 26.34 -7.52 20.54
N GLU A 52 26.37 -6.46 19.73
CA GLU A 52 25.23 -5.85 19.02
C GLU A 52 24.34 -6.86 18.24
N GLU A 53 24.75 -8.13 18.17
CA GLU A 53 24.01 -9.23 17.57
C GLU A 53 22.73 -9.55 18.38
N GLY A 54 21.57 -9.42 17.73
CA GLY A 54 20.27 -9.79 18.31
C GLY A 54 19.55 -8.70 19.09
N LYS A 55 20.03 -7.44 19.04
CA LYS A 55 19.33 -6.26 19.59
C LYS A 55 17.86 -6.18 19.15
N PHE A 56 17.60 -6.49 17.88
CA PHE A 56 16.26 -6.42 17.30
C PHE A 56 15.49 -7.75 17.37
N SER A 57 16.05 -8.82 17.93
CA SER A 57 15.33 -10.10 18.05
C SER A 57 14.06 -9.96 18.90
N ARG A 58 14.12 -9.18 19.98
CA ARG A 58 12.96 -8.88 20.82
C ARG A 58 11.89 -8.05 20.10
N LEU A 59 12.27 -7.26 19.10
CA LEU A 59 11.33 -6.46 18.31
C LEU A 59 10.34 -7.37 17.56
N VAL A 60 10.80 -8.50 17.02
CA VAL A 60 9.95 -9.47 16.30
C VAL A 60 8.76 -9.92 17.15
N GLU A 61 9.01 -10.27 18.42
CA GLU A 61 7.98 -10.72 19.35
C GLU A 61 6.96 -9.60 19.63
N MET A 62 7.45 -8.39 19.88
CA MET A 62 6.59 -7.25 20.22
C MET A 62 5.75 -6.76 19.04
N LEU A 63 6.26 -6.84 17.80
CA LEU A 63 5.52 -6.44 16.60
C LEU A 63 4.30 -7.34 16.32
N GLY A 64 4.27 -8.56 16.86
CA GLY A 64 3.12 -9.46 16.76
C GLY A 64 2.01 -9.20 17.79
N GLU A 65 2.30 -8.43 18.85
CA GLU A 65 1.34 -8.17 19.91
C GLU A 65 0.32 -7.11 19.49
N LYS A 66 -0.97 -7.50 19.45
CA LYS A 66 -2.10 -6.62 19.10
C LYS A 66 -3.02 -6.28 20.29
N ASP A 67 -2.65 -6.65 21.50
CA ASP A 67 -3.51 -6.49 22.70
C ASP A 67 -3.67 -5.04 23.17
N GLY A 68 -4.88 -4.66 23.55
CA GLY A 68 -5.22 -3.33 24.07
C GLY A 68 -6.31 -2.62 23.29
N GLU A 69 -6.85 -1.57 23.89
CA GLU A 69 -7.92 -0.77 23.27
C GLU A 69 -7.35 0.09 22.13
N LEU A 70 -7.96 0.00 20.94
CA LEU A 70 -7.57 0.80 19.78
C LEU A 70 -8.33 2.12 19.76
N GLN A 71 -7.69 3.18 20.27
CA GLN A 71 -8.22 4.54 20.19
C GLN A 71 -7.77 5.22 18.88
N PHE A 72 -8.64 5.21 17.89
CA PHE A 72 -8.38 5.83 16.59
C PHE A 72 -8.50 7.36 16.64
N ILE A 73 -7.48 8.04 16.14
CA ILE A 73 -7.36 9.51 16.03
C ILE A 73 -7.33 9.89 14.53
N PRO A 74 -8.02 10.96 14.10
CA PRO A 74 -7.93 11.44 12.72
C PRO A 74 -6.51 11.81 12.31
N PHE A 75 -6.03 11.22 11.21
CA PHE A 75 -4.76 11.56 10.57
C PHE A 75 -4.94 12.61 9.47
N THR A 76 -6.01 12.49 8.69
CA THR A 76 -6.38 13.44 7.64
C THR A 76 -7.76 14.04 7.88
N GLU A 77 -8.03 15.14 7.19
CA GLU A 77 -9.40 15.59 6.94
C GLU A 77 -10.12 14.63 5.97
N PHE A 78 -11.45 14.77 5.86
CA PHE A 78 -12.24 14.05 4.88
C PHE A 78 -11.89 14.53 3.46
N LEU A 79 -11.41 13.61 2.64
CA LEU A 79 -11.13 13.80 1.22
C LEU A 79 -12.23 13.12 0.38
N PRO A 80 -12.60 13.67 -0.79
CA PRO A 80 -13.52 13.01 -1.71
C PRO A 80 -13.00 11.62 -2.13
N ASP A 81 -13.83 10.60 -1.97
CA ASP A 81 -13.54 9.23 -2.39
C ASP A 81 -14.06 9.00 -3.81
N ARG A 82 -13.21 9.25 -4.81
CA ARG A 82 -13.60 9.09 -6.22
C ARG A 82 -13.60 7.63 -6.68
N GLU A 83 -12.79 6.80 -6.04
CA GLU A 83 -12.68 5.36 -6.31
C GLU A 83 -13.80 4.57 -5.64
N ARG A 84 -14.48 5.18 -4.66
CA ARG A 84 -15.66 4.64 -3.97
C ARG A 84 -15.33 3.32 -3.27
N THR A 85 -14.16 3.26 -2.63
CA THR A 85 -13.56 2.02 -2.10
C THR A 85 -14.52 1.27 -1.17
N ASP A 86 -15.22 1.96 -0.26
CA ASP A 86 -16.14 1.33 0.71
C ASP A 86 -17.62 1.31 0.24
N HIS A 87 -17.89 1.58 -1.04
CA HIS A 87 -19.25 1.61 -1.57
C HIS A 87 -19.95 0.26 -1.47
N GLY A 88 -19.23 -0.84 -1.74
CA GLY A 88 -19.75 -2.20 -1.60
C GLY A 88 -20.28 -2.48 -0.19
N THR A 89 -19.51 -2.12 0.84
CA THR A 89 -19.92 -2.27 2.25
C THR A 89 -21.19 -1.48 2.58
N CYS A 90 -21.33 -0.26 2.04
CA CYS A 90 -22.54 0.53 2.21
C CYS A 90 -23.76 -0.11 1.51
N VAL A 91 -23.56 -0.68 0.33
CA VAL A 91 -24.62 -1.40 -0.41
C VAL A 91 -25.05 -2.65 0.35
N ASP A 92 -24.10 -3.45 0.85
CA ASP A 92 -24.38 -4.63 1.66
C ASP A 92 -25.17 -4.27 2.92
N TYR A 93 -24.79 -3.17 3.60
CA TYR A 93 -25.53 -2.65 4.74
C TYR A 93 -26.98 -2.32 4.37
N LEU A 94 -27.22 -1.52 3.32
CA LEU A 94 -28.57 -1.16 2.88
C LEU A 94 -29.41 -2.40 2.54
N GLN A 95 -28.82 -3.40 1.88
CA GLN A 95 -29.49 -4.66 1.53
C GLN A 95 -29.82 -5.51 2.76
N SER A 96 -28.99 -5.45 3.81
CA SER A 96 -29.19 -6.17 5.06
C SER A 96 -30.26 -5.55 5.98
N GLN A 97 -30.74 -4.34 5.68
CA GLN A 97 -31.67 -3.57 6.53
C GLN A 97 -33.04 -3.38 5.86
N PRO A 98 -33.88 -4.44 5.73
CA PRO A 98 -35.17 -4.37 5.04
C PRO A 98 -36.13 -3.35 5.65
N ASP A 99 -36.09 -3.16 6.98
CA ASP A 99 -36.93 -2.20 7.70
C ASP A 99 -36.57 -0.75 7.34
N LEU A 100 -35.28 -0.44 7.15
CA LEU A 100 -34.83 0.87 6.68
C LEU A 100 -35.37 1.14 5.28
N ILE A 101 -35.28 0.15 4.39
CA ILE A 101 -35.80 0.27 3.01
C ILE A 101 -37.32 0.44 3.01
N GLN A 102 -38.04 -0.25 3.90
CA GLN A 102 -39.48 -0.06 4.01
C GLN A 102 -39.85 1.34 4.49
N ARG A 103 -39.13 1.88 5.48
CA ARG A 103 -39.31 3.27 5.91
C ARG A 103 -39.05 4.28 4.79
N ILE A 104 -38.03 4.05 3.97
CA ILE A 104 -37.74 4.89 2.80
C ILE A 104 -38.90 4.84 1.80
N ARG A 105 -39.48 3.65 1.54
CA ARG A 105 -40.67 3.50 0.68
C ARG A 105 -41.88 4.26 1.23
N ASP A 106 -42.18 4.04 2.51
CA ASP A 106 -43.33 4.67 3.18
C ASP A 106 -43.20 6.19 3.14
N ASP A 107 -42.00 6.71 3.38
CA ASP A 107 -41.72 8.14 3.32
C ASP A 107 -41.79 8.68 1.90
N LEU A 108 -41.26 7.98 0.90
CA LEU A 108 -41.34 8.40 -0.52
C LEU A 108 -42.76 8.27 -1.09
N GLY A 109 -43.61 7.45 -0.47
CA GLY A 109 -44.94 7.12 -0.95
C GLY A 109 -44.92 6.26 -2.22
N CYS A 110 -43.91 5.41 -2.39
CA CYS A 110 -43.72 4.60 -3.60
C CYS A 110 -43.33 3.14 -3.27
N GLU A 111 -43.73 2.22 -4.15
CA GLU A 111 -43.36 0.79 -4.01
C GLU A 111 -41.97 0.51 -4.59
N GLU A 112 -41.64 1.08 -5.75
CA GLU A 112 -40.32 1.03 -6.35
C GLU A 112 -39.46 2.22 -5.89
N VAL A 113 -38.25 1.92 -5.43
CA VAL A 113 -37.27 2.92 -4.99
C VAL A 113 -36.05 2.82 -5.88
N ASN A 114 -35.72 3.93 -6.52
CA ASN A 114 -34.48 4.18 -7.23
C ASN A 114 -33.50 4.84 -6.27
N TRP A 115 -32.22 4.52 -6.38
CA TRP A 115 -31.19 5.12 -5.55
C TRP A 115 -29.89 5.35 -6.32
N GLN A 116 -29.12 6.32 -5.84
CA GLN A 116 -27.79 6.62 -6.35
C GLN A 116 -26.87 7.09 -5.22
N LEU A 117 -25.58 6.79 -5.34
CA LEU A 117 -24.54 7.42 -4.54
C LEU A 117 -24.35 8.86 -5.00
N ASP A 118 -24.57 9.83 -4.10
CA ASP A 118 -24.43 11.26 -4.37
C ASP A 118 -23.00 11.76 -4.11
N ALA A 119 -22.45 11.38 -2.96
CA ALA A 119 -21.10 11.76 -2.55
C ALA A 119 -20.50 10.70 -1.65
N MET A 120 -19.19 10.53 -1.74
CA MET A 120 -18.43 9.72 -0.80
C MET A 120 -17.14 10.43 -0.44
N SER A 121 -16.75 10.29 0.82
CA SER A 121 -15.52 10.85 1.35
C SER A 121 -14.94 9.91 2.38
N TYR A 122 -13.62 9.96 2.53
CA TYR A 122 -12.91 9.18 3.52
C TYR A 122 -11.85 10.02 4.23
N ARG A 123 -11.45 9.59 5.41
CA ARG A 123 -10.23 10.06 6.07
C ARG A 123 -9.46 8.88 6.65
N LEU A 124 -8.14 9.04 6.74
CA LEU A 124 -7.31 8.10 7.46
C LEU A 124 -7.37 8.39 8.96
N LEU A 125 -7.45 7.33 9.74
CA LEU A 125 -7.32 7.32 11.19
C LEU A 125 -6.09 6.50 11.56
N TYR A 126 -5.47 6.83 12.67
CA TYR A 126 -4.34 6.09 13.21
C TYR A 126 -4.51 5.82 14.70
N VAL A 127 -3.81 4.79 15.18
CA VAL A 127 -3.61 4.53 16.61
C VAL A 127 -2.15 4.85 16.93
N PRO A 128 -1.84 5.76 17.87
CA PRO A 128 -0.47 5.97 18.34
C PRO A 128 0.21 4.65 18.74
N GLU A 129 1.54 4.58 18.72
CA GLU A 129 2.26 3.47 19.32
C GLU A 129 2.51 3.77 20.81
N PRO A 130 1.73 3.18 21.74
CA PRO A 130 1.88 3.48 23.17
C PRO A 130 3.06 2.72 23.81
N ARG A 131 3.60 1.69 23.14
CA ARG A 131 4.69 0.87 23.67
C ARG A 131 6.02 1.57 23.40
N GLU A 132 6.51 2.33 24.38
CA GLU A 132 7.74 3.13 24.28
C GLU A 132 8.93 2.31 23.77
N GLU A 133 9.10 1.08 24.28
CA GLU A 133 10.16 0.18 23.83
C GLU A 133 10.04 -0.20 22.34
N VAL A 134 8.83 -0.47 21.85
CA VAL A 134 8.58 -0.76 20.41
C VAL A 134 8.84 0.49 19.57
N ALA A 135 8.35 1.64 20.03
CA ALA A 135 8.51 2.91 19.35
C ALA A 135 10.00 3.25 19.13
N GLU A 136 10.81 3.18 20.18
CA GLU A 136 12.23 3.49 20.13
C GLU A 136 13.01 2.48 19.27
N LEU A 137 12.84 1.17 19.55
CA LEU A 137 13.55 0.13 18.81
C LEU A 137 13.17 0.09 17.35
N PHE A 138 11.90 0.33 17.00
CA PHE A 138 11.48 0.30 15.60
C PHE A 138 11.98 1.51 14.81
N VAL A 139 12.08 2.70 15.43
CA VAL A 139 12.74 3.86 14.81
C VAL A 139 14.21 3.57 14.56
N GLU A 140 14.91 3.02 15.56
CA GLU A 140 16.33 2.71 15.46
C GLU A 140 16.60 1.62 14.41
N TYR A 141 15.84 0.53 14.45
CA TYR A 141 15.83 -0.52 13.45
C TYR A 141 15.63 0.04 12.03
N SER A 142 14.65 0.93 11.85
CA SER A 142 14.33 1.49 10.54
C SER A 142 15.52 2.28 10.00
N ARG A 143 16.18 3.10 10.84
CA ARG A 143 17.37 3.86 10.43
C ARG A 143 18.51 2.94 10.03
N GLU A 144 18.86 1.97 10.87
CA GLU A 144 20.00 1.07 10.62
C GLU A 144 19.79 0.20 9.37
N THR A 145 18.56 -0.24 9.11
CA THR A 145 18.24 -1.06 7.94
C THR A 145 18.17 -0.23 6.67
N ILE A 146 17.59 0.98 6.74
CA ILE A 146 17.55 1.92 5.62
C ILE A 146 18.97 2.32 5.21
N ASP A 147 19.85 2.64 6.15
CA ASP A 147 21.24 3.01 5.86
C ASP A 147 21.98 1.92 5.06
N ASP A 148 21.81 0.66 5.43
CA ASP A 148 22.40 -0.48 4.72
C ASP A 148 21.75 -0.71 3.35
N LEU A 149 20.42 -0.57 3.26
CA LEU A 149 19.72 -0.61 1.98
C LEU A 149 20.21 0.49 1.02
N LEU A 150 20.36 1.72 1.50
CA LEU A 150 20.86 2.84 0.71
C LEU A 150 22.32 2.61 0.29
N ALA A 151 23.17 2.10 1.19
CA ALA A 151 24.55 1.74 0.87
C ALA A 151 24.63 0.67 -0.22
N ARG A 152 23.75 -0.34 -0.18
CA ARG A 152 23.72 -1.44 -1.17
C ARG A 152 23.12 -1.01 -2.50
N THR A 153 22.10 -0.16 -2.51
CA THR A 153 21.39 0.30 -3.73
C THR A 153 22.06 1.49 -4.40
N GLY A 154 22.76 2.34 -3.64
CA GLY A 154 23.29 3.62 -4.11
C GLY A 154 22.25 4.74 -4.20
N LEU A 155 21.05 4.54 -3.64
CA LEU A 155 20.02 5.57 -3.53
C LEU A 155 20.40 6.63 -2.47
N ALA A 156 19.88 7.84 -2.63
CA ALA A 156 19.98 8.88 -1.61
C ALA A 156 18.90 8.66 -0.53
N ASP A 157 19.20 9.06 0.71
CA ASP A 157 18.23 9.04 1.81
C ASP A 157 17.07 10.02 1.49
N PRO A 158 15.82 9.53 1.34
CA PRO A 158 14.70 10.39 1.04
C PRO A 158 14.06 11.00 2.29
N TYR A 159 14.45 10.56 3.49
CA TYR A 159 13.76 10.93 4.72
C TYR A 159 14.34 12.19 5.33
N HIS A 160 13.43 13.06 5.76
CA HIS A 160 13.76 14.15 6.67
C HIS A 160 13.79 13.65 8.12
N SER A 161 12.84 12.78 8.47
CA SER A 161 12.71 12.24 9.82
C SER A 161 11.92 10.94 9.81
N ILE A 162 12.32 10.01 10.68
CA ILE A 162 11.56 8.83 11.05
C ILE A 162 11.23 8.97 12.54
N SER A 163 9.94 8.99 12.88
CA SER A 163 9.46 9.20 14.25
C SER A 163 8.12 8.54 14.50
N THR A 164 7.76 8.34 15.76
CA THR A 164 6.39 7.98 16.16
C THR A 164 5.49 9.21 16.29
N VAL A 165 4.18 9.02 16.41
CA VAL A 165 3.23 10.10 16.71
C VAL A 165 2.57 9.88 18.06
N MET A 166 2.55 10.94 18.87
CA MET A 166 1.88 10.99 20.16
C MET A 166 0.40 11.41 20.01
N GLU A 167 -0.37 11.32 21.08
CA GLU A 167 -1.83 11.57 21.11
C GLU A 167 -2.29 12.95 20.57
N HIS A 168 -1.38 13.92 20.47
CA HIS A 168 -1.70 15.32 20.11
C HIS A 168 -1.64 15.59 18.60
N GLY A 169 -1.58 14.54 17.78
CA GLY A 169 -1.57 14.65 16.32
C GLY A 169 -0.17 14.71 15.71
N VAL A 170 -0.12 14.64 14.38
CA VAL A 170 1.13 14.79 13.63
C VAL A 170 1.42 16.28 13.52
N GLU A 171 2.55 16.73 14.07
CA GLU A 171 2.98 18.12 13.88
C GLU A 171 2.95 18.52 12.40
N PRO A 172 2.52 19.76 12.09
CA PRO A 172 2.58 20.30 10.74
C PRO A 172 3.99 20.11 10.18
N PHE A 173 4.09 19.59 8.96
CA PHE A 173 5.38 19.49 8.31
C PHE A 173 5.89 20.91 8.06
N ASP A 174 7.07 21.24 8.60
CA ASP A 174 7.65 22.59 8.63
C ASP A 174 8.11 23.10 7.24
N GLY A 175 7.93 22.30 6.20
CA GLY A 175 8.31 22.62 4.84
C GLY A 175 9.74 22.21 4.48
N GLY A 176 10.44 21.47 5.34
CA GLY A 176 11.75 20.89 5.05
C GLY A 176 11.81 20.08 3.74
N GLN A 177 13.02 19.87 3.21
CA GLN A 177 13.23 18.92 2.11
C GLN A 177 13.19 17.48 2.67
N GLY A 178 12.54 16.56 1.93
CA GLY A 178 12.43 15.14 2.29
C GLY A 178 11.04 14.70 2.76
N ILE A 179 10.95 13.44 3.20
CA ILE A 179 9.72 12.77 3.65
C ILE A 179 9.77 12.54 5.16
N LYS A 180 8.63 12.76 5.84
CA LYS A 180 8.44 12.37 7.24
C LYS A 180 7.79 10.99 7.30
N ALA A 181 8.53 9.97 7.73
CA ALA A 181 7.98 8.67 8.05
C ALA A 181 7.42 8.67 9.47
N VAL A 182 6.19 8.21 9.61
CA VAL A 182 5.42 8.22 10.85
C VAL A 182 5.09 6.79 11.25
N ILE A 183 5.59 6.35 12.39
CA ILE A 183 5.27 5.03 12.93
C ILE A 183 4.02 5.14 13.82
N VAL A 184 3.04 4.28 13.54
CA VAL A 184 1.77 4.16 14.26
C VAL A 184 1.53 2.70 14.58
N ARG A 185 0.71 2.40 15.58
CA ARG A 185 0.35 1.02 15.88
C ARG A 185 -0.56 0.42 14.83
N ASP A 186 -1.59 1.15 14.43
CA ASP A 186 -2.59 0.67 13.48
C ASP A 186 -3.23 1.81 12.67
N LEU A 187 -3.86 1.45 11.56
CA LEU A 187 -4.52 2.34 10.63
C LEU A 187 -5.95 1.87 10.35
N ALA A 188 -6.84 2.84 10.19
CA ALA A 188 -8.19 2.61 9.72
C ALA A 188 -8.62 3.70 8.75
N ARG A 189 -9.60 3.37 7.92
CA ARG A 189 -10.29 4.30 7.05
C ARG A 189 -11.67 4.56 7.64
N GLU A 190 -12.00 5.83 7.85
CA GLU A 190 -13.36 6.23 8.16
C GLU A 190 -13.98 6.85 6.93
N TYR A 191 -15.14 6.34 6.53
CA TYR A 191 -15.85 6.81 5.35
C TYR A 191 -17.22 7.40 5.71
N LYS A 192 -17.66 8.31 4.85
CA LYS A 192 -19.01 8.88 4.82
C LYS A 192 -19.53 8.82 3.39
N ALA A 193 -20.69 8.22 3.21
CA ALA A 193 -21.35 8.08 1.93
C ALA A 193 -22.78 8.63 2.01
N ARG A 194 -23.12 9.53 1.09
CA ARG A 194 -24.46 10.10 0.94
C ARG A 194 -25.18 9.40 -0.19
N TYR A 195 -26.33 8.84 0.11
CA TYR A 195 -27.22 8.21 -0.85
C TYR A 195 -28.46 9.07 -1.05
N LYS A 196 -28.90 9.19 -2.30
CA LYS A 196 -30.18 9.81 -2.67
C LYS A 196 -31.14 8.72 -3.14
N PHE A 197 -32.32 8.71 -2.55
CA PHE A 197 -33.44 7.82 -2.87
C PHE A 197 -34.57 8.63 -3.50
N SER A 198 -35.19 8.05 -4.52
CA SER A 198 -36.30 8.63 -5.28
C SER A 198 -37.28 7.56 -5.71
N GLY A 199 -38.52 7.93 -5.97
CA GLY A 199 -39.52 7.07 -6.57
C GLY A 199 -40.16 7.75 -7.80
N ASP A 200 -41.40 7.39 -8.06
CA ASP A 200 -42.22 8.00 -9.13
C ASP A 200 -42.78 9.38 -8.74
N THR A 201 -42.47 9.84 -7.52
CA THR A 201 -42.85 11.16 -6.99
C THR A 201 -41.68 12.13 -7.11
N GLU A 202 -41.94 13.44 -7.04
CA GLU A 202 -40.89 14.48 -6.96
C GLU A 202 -40.18 14.50 -5.60
N LYS A 203 -40.54 13.60 -4.67
CA LYS A 203 -39.92 13.54 -3.35
C LYS A 203 -38.59 12.81 -3.43
N HIS A 204 -37.61 13.34 -2.71
CA HIS A 204 -36.30 12.73 -2.55
C HIS A 204 -35.96 12.59 -1.08
N ILE A 205 -35.27 11.51 -0.72
CA ILE A 205 -34.73 11.27 0.62
C ILE A 205 -33.22 11.13 0.49
N SER A 206 -32.48 11.79 1.37
CA SER A 206 -31.03 11.60 1.49
C SER A 206 -30.70 10.85 2.78
N LEU A 207 -29.79 9.89 2.68
CA LEU A 207 -29.31 9.10 3.80
C LEU A 207 -27.78 9.19 3.83
N ASP A 208 -27.23 9.58 4.97
CA ASP A 208 -25.79 9.56 5.19
C ASP A 208 -25.44 8.26 5.94
N LEU A 209 -24.61 7.42 5.32
CA LEU A 209 -23.97 6.26 5.94
C LEU A 209 -22.56 6.63 6.34
N ALA A 210 -22.13 6.16 7.50
CA ALA A 210 -20.76 6.29 7.95
C ALA A 210 -20.29 4.97 8.54
N GLY A 211 -19.02 4.68 8.37
CA GLY A 211 -18.42 3.46 8.88
C GLY A 211 -16.91 3.58 8.98
N ARG A 212 -16.31 2.53 9.52
CA ARG A 212 -14.87 2.39 9.64
C ARG A 212 -14.47 1.00 9.15
N SER A 213 -13.43 0.95 8.34
CA SER A 213 -12.77 -0.26 7.86
C SER A 213 -11.30 -0.24 8.30
N SER A 214 -10.75 -1.40 8.64
CA SER A 214 -9.31 -1.52 8.91
C SER A 214 -8.53 -1.30 7.61
N VAL A 215 -7.32 -0.75 7.73
CA VAL A 215 -6.39 -0.67 6.60
C VAL A 215 -5.37 -1.80 6.74
N ASP A 216 -5.42 -2.72 5.79
CA ASP A 216 -4.54 -3.89 5.77
C ASP A 216 -3.13 -3.54 5.27
N GLU A 217 -2.95 -2.38 4.63
CA GLU A 217 -1.65 -1.84 4.24
C GLU A 217 -0.81 -1.48 5.47
N VAL A 218 0.40 -2.03 5.54
CA VAL A 218 1.37 -1.80 6.63
C VAL A 218 2.19 -0.52 6.40
N GLY A 219 2.23 -0.05 5.16
CA GLY A 219 2.86 1.18 4.72
C GLY A 219 1.99 1.90 3.67
N SER A 220 2.03 3.23 3.62
CA SER A 220 1.38 3.98 2.54
C SER A 220 2.12 5.28 2.22
N PHE A 221 2.68 5.34 1.01
CA PHE A 221 3.20 6.55 0.38
C PHE A 221 2.37 6.86 -0.88
N SER A 222 2.06 8.15 -1.14
CA SER A 222 1.19 8.52 -2.27
C SER A 222 1.72 9.68 -3.11
N SER A 223 1.49 9.59 -4.41
CA SER A 223 1.61 10.68 -5.39
C SER A 223 0.27 10.86 -6.12
N TYR A 224 -0.08 12.10 -6.40
CA TYR A 224 -1.31 12.45 -7.12
C TYR A 224 -0.96 13.13 -8.43
N ILE A 225 -1.53 12.66 -9.53
CA ILE A 225 -1.44 13.35 -10.82
C ILE A 225 -2.66 14.26 -11.00
N SER A 226 -2.43 15.49 -11.45
CA SER A 226 -3.49 16.48 -11.72
C SER A 226 -3.24 17.19 -13.03
N TYR A 227 -4.31 17.47 -13.77
CA TYR A 227 -4.28 18.32 -14.95
C TYR A 227 -4.68 19.75 -14.57
N SER A 228 -3.97 20.72 -15.14
CA SER A 228 -4.23 22.15 -14.97
C SER A 228 -4.67 22.73 -16.31
N GLU A 229 -5.94 23.14 -16.41
CA GLU A 229 -6.47 23.83 -17.60
C GLU A 229 -5.78 25.18 -17.83
N GLU A 230 -5.34 25.86 -16.77
CA GLU A 230 -4.68 27.17 -16.88
C GLU A 230 -3.31 27.10 -17.57
N THR A 231 -2.59 26.00 -17.34
CA THR A 231 -1.24 25.80 -17.88
C THR A 231 -1.21 24.74 -18.97
N ASP A 232 -2.36 24.15 -19.31
CA ASP A 232 -2.53 23.03 -20.23
C ASP A 232 -1.50 21.90 -19.99
N SER A 233 -1.33 21.52 -18.71
CA SER A 233 -0.25 20.62 -18.31
C SER A 233 -0.63 19.67 -17.19
N TRP A 234 -0.07 18.47 -17.23
CA TRP A 234 -0.12 17.50 -16.15
C TRP A 234 0.99 17.77 -15.13
N ARG A 235 0.72 17.49 -13.85
CA ARG A 235 1.71 17.60 -12.77
C ARG A 235 1.49 16.57 -11.68
N PHE A 236 2.58 16.09 -11.11
CA PHE A 236 2.57 15.31 -9.88
C PHE A 236 2.58 16.21 -8.64
N MET A 237 1.76 15.84 -7.67
CA MET A 237 1.76 16.36 -6.30
C MET A 237 2.14 15.21 -5.38
N ARG A 238 3.27 15.34 -4.68
CA ARG A 238 3.82 14.29 -3.84
C ARG A 238 3.37 14.47 -2.40
N ALA A 239 2.92 13.39 -1.76
CA ALA A 239 2.85 13.38 -0.31
C ALA A 239 4.26 13.59 0.26
N ARG A 240 4.35 14.32 1.38
CA ARG A 240 5.60 14.48 2.14
C ARG A 240 5.62 13.67 3.43
N LYS A 241 4.69 12.73 3.54
CA LYS A 241 4.52 11.85 4.68
C LYS A 241 4.31 10.43 4.18
N THR A 242 4.87 9.49 4.91
CA THR A 242 4.49 8.08 4.84
C THR A 242 4.17 7.58 6.25
N ILE A 243 3.36 6.54 6.36
CA ILE A 243 2.93 5.97 7.64
C ILE A 243 3.25 4.49 7.67
N TRP A 244 3.89 4.02 8.74
CA TRP A 244 4.24 2.61 8.96
C TRP A 244 3.53 2.05 10.18
N LYS A 245 2.87 0.91 10.03
CA LYS A 245 2.29 0.16 11.15
C LYS A 245 3.39 -0.58 11.91
N SER A 246 3.35 -0.54 13.24
CA SER A 246 4.22 -1.30 14.14
C SER A 246 3.55 -2.57 14.68
N ALA A 247 2.44 -3.00 14.07
CA ALA A 247 1.75 -4.23 14.43
C ALA A 247 1.17 -4.95 13.20
N SER A 248 1.43 -6.25 13.10
CA SER A 248 0.88 -7.16 12.07
C SER A 248 0.80 -8.59 12.61
N ASP A 249 -0.01 -9.44 11.99
CA ASP A 249 -0.02 -10.88 12.32
C ASP A 249 1.29 -11.54 11.91
N ASN A 250 1.93 -11.03 10.85
CA ASN A 250 3.27 -11.41 10.45
C ASN A 250 4.25 -10.24 10.71
N PRO A 251 5.06 -10.28 11.77
CA PRO A 251 6.07 -9.27 12.08
C PRO A 251 7.05 -8.99 10.94
N TYR A 252 7.31 -9.99 10.08
CA TYR A 252 8.17 -9.83 8.91
C TYR A 252 7.67 -8.72 7.98
N THR A 253 6.36 -8.63 7.75
CA THR A 253 5.76 -7.60 6.89
C THR A 253 6.01 -6.19 7.46
N VAL A 254 5.98 -6.03 8.79
CA VAL A 254 6.30 -4.75 9.45
C VAL A 254 7.77 -4.40 9.29
N LEU A 255 8.66 -5.37 9.51
CA LEU A 255 10.11 -5.19 9.38
C LEU A 255 10.54 -4.86 7.94
N MET A 256 9.84 -5.42 6.96
CA MET A 256 10.02 -5.17 5.53
C MET A 256 9.58 -3.77 5.09
N THR A 257 8.50 -3.25 5.68
CA THR A 257 7.80 -2.06 5.19
C THR A 257 8.70 -0.83 5.01
N PRO A 258 9.56 -0.44 5.98
CA PRO A 258 10.47 0.69 5.80
C PRO A 258 11.42 0.52 4.61
N LEU A 259 11.83 -0.72 4.32
CA LEU A 259 12.77 -1.01 3.25
C LEU A 259 12.09 -0.98 1.87
N GLU A 260 10.93 -1.64 1.75
CA GLU A 260 10.12 -1.64 0.54
C GLU A 260 9.69 -0.22 0.15
N GLU A 261 9.19 0.57 1.11
CA GLU A 261 8.81 1.94 0.84
C GLU A 261 9.99 2.85 0.50
N THR A 262 11.16 2.65 1.10
CA THR A 262 12.36 3.41 0.76
C THR A 262 12.73 3.21 -0.71
N LEU A 263 12.58 1.99 -1.23
CA LEU A 263 12.80 1.69 -2.64
C LEU A 263 11.77 2.39 -3.51
N HIS A 264 10.47 2.29 -3.18
CA HIS A 264 9.41 3.01 -3.92
C HIS A 264 9.68 4.52 -3.98
N ILE A 265 9.97 5.13 -2.83
CA ILE A 265 10.27 6.56 -2.74
C ILE A 265 11.52 6.93 -3.54
N GLY A 266 12.57 6.11 -3.46
CA GLY A 266 13.84 6.35 -4.15
C GLY A 266 13.73 6.21 -5.67
N LEU A 267 12.85 5.33 -6.16
CA LEU A 267 12.62 5.09 -7.59
C LEU A 267 11.51 5.95 -8.19
N ARG A 268 10.67 6.59 -7.36
CA ARG A 268 9.51 7.39 -7.76
C ARG A 268 9.78 8.38 -8.88
N ASP A 269 10.90 9.11 -8.83
CA ASP A 269 11.21 10.12 -9.84
C ASP A 269 11.34 9.52 -11.25
N ALA A 270 11.82 8.28 -11.35
CA ALA A 270 11.91 7.57 -12.60
C ALA A 270 10.53 7.11 -13.10
N THR A 271 9.69 6.59 -12.22
CA THR A 271 8.31 6.20 -12.54
C THR A 271 7.46 7.40 -12.97
N GLU A 272 7.49 8.50 -12.19
CA GLU A 272 6.77 9.72 -12.51
C GLU A 272 7.22 10.30 -13.86
N ARG A 273 8.53 10.27 -14.15
CA ARG A 273 9.05 10.69 -15.46
C ARG A 273 8.52 9.81 -16.59
N ALA A 274 8.54 8.49 -16.45
CA ALA A 274 8.05 7.57 -17.48
C ALA A 274 6.55 7.77 -17.76
N ILE A 275 5.76 8.00 -16.71
CA ILE A 275 4.33 8.34 -16.83
C ILE A 275 4.15 9.64 -17.61
N MET A 276 4.87 10.70 -17.23
CA MET A 276 4.78 12.00 -17.90
C MET A 276 5.21 11.92 -19.37
N GLU A 277 6.33 11.27 -19.67
CA GLU A 277 6.81 11.06 -21.03
C GLU A 277 5.79 10.31 -21.89
N THR A 278 5.09 9.32 -21.31
CA THR A 278 4.02 8.58 -22.00
C THR A 278 2.79 9.46 -22.26
N ILE A 279 2.40 10.28 -21.29
CA ILE A 279 1.27 11.23 -21.43
C ILE A 279 1.59 12.28 -22.50
N GLU A 280 2.79 12.86 -22.46
CA GLU A 280 3.25 13.91 -23.38
C GLU A 280 3.47 13.39 -24.80
N ALA A 281 3.79 12.10 -24.96
CA ALA A 281 3.89 11.45 -26.26
C ALA A 281 2.54 11.18 -26.93
N SER A 282 1.42 11.40 -26.23
CA SER A 282 0.07 11.20 -26.79
C SER A 282 -0.26 12.29 -27.83
N GLU A 283 -0.78 11.89 -29.00
CA GLU A 283 -1.14 12.83 -30.07
C GLU A 283 -2.29 13.79 -29.69
N GLN A 284 -3.11 13.39 -28.71
CA GLN A 284 -4.23 14.14 -28.19
C GLN A 284 -4.14 14.19 -26.66
N LEU A 285 -4.78 15.20 -26.04
CA LEU A 285 -4.86 15.29 -24.59
C LEU A 285 -5.58 14.05 -24.04
N PRO A 286 -4.90 13.19 -23.25
CA PRO A 286 -5.51 11.96 -22.79
C PRO A 286 -6.61 12.24 -21.77
N THR A 287 -7.65 11.43 -21.83
CA THR A 287 -8.71 11.40 -20.82
C THR A 287 -8.17 10.89 -19.49
N MET A 288 -8.87 11.18 -18.39
CA MET A 288 -8.51 10.64 -17.06
C MET A 288 -8.43 9.11 -17.03
N THR A 289 -9.24 8.41 -17.83
CA THR A 289 -9.21 6.95 -17.94
C THR A 289 -7.94 6.46 -18.62
N GLU A 290 -7.50 7.12 -19.70
CA GLU A 290 -6.25 6.80 -20.38
C GLU A 290 -5.05 7.07 -19.49
N VAL A 291 -5.04 8.21 -18.77
CA VAL A 291 -4.02 8.51 -17.76
C VAL A 291 -4.00 7.46 -16.66
N GLY A 292 -5.16 7.01 -16.19
CA GLY A 292 -5.27 5.91 -15.22
C GLY A 292 -4.57 4.63 -15.72
N GLY A 293 -4.82 4.23 -16.98
CA GLY A 293 -4.16 3.07 -17.58
C GLY A 293 -2.64 3.22 -17.75
N ILE A 294 -2.17 4.43 -18.06
CA ILE A 294 -0.72 4.74 -18.12
C ILE A 294 -0.10 4.60 -16.72
N VAL A 295 -0.73 5.17 -15.70
CA VAL A 295 -0.27 5.08 -14.31
C VAL A 295 -0.24 3.63 -13.85
N GLU A 296 -1.32 2.86 -14.04
CA GLU A 296 -1.39 1.45 -13.64
C GLU A 296 -0.29 0.60 -14.30
N ARG A 297 0.00 0.85 -15.58
CA ARG A 297 1.09 0.18 -16.30
C ARG A 297 2.44 0.46 -15.65
N TRP A 298 2.78 1.72 -15.45
CA TRP A 298 4.08 2.12 -14.90
C TRP A 298 4.24 1.74 -13.42
N MET A 299 3.16 1.81 -12.65
CA MET A 299 3.14 1.28 -11.28
C MET A 299 3.41 -0.22 -11.26
N ALA A 300 2.84 -1.01 -12.18
CA ALA A 300 3.13 -2.44 -12.24
C ALA A 300 4.61 -2.74 -12.55
N VAL A 301 5.27 -1.89 -13.34
CA VAL A 301 6.73 -1.99 -13.61
C VAL A 301 7.52 -1.66 -12.34
N GLU A 302 7.21 -0.55 -11.67
CA GLU A 302 7.86 -0.17 -10.41
C GLU A 302 7.70 -1.26 -9.34
N GLU A 303 6.48 -1.73 -9.09
CA GLU A 303 6.17 -2.81 -8.13
C GLU A 303 6.97 -4.08 -8.44
N ALA A 304 7.15 -4.42 -9.72
CA ALA A 304 7.95 -5.56 -10.13
C ALA A 304 9.44 -5.35 -9.77
N VAL A 305 10.01 -4.21 -10.14
CA VAL A 305 11.41 -3.87 -9.85
C VAL A 305 11.66 -3.83 -8.35
N VAL A 306 10.80 -3.13 -7.59
CA VAL A 306 10.90 -3.07 -6.13
C VAL A 306 10.73 -4.46 -5.52
N GLY A 307 9.78 -5.26 -5.98
CA GLY A 307 9.59 -6.63 -5.52
C GLY A 307 10.81 -7.52 -5.77
N GLY A 308 11.45 -7.42 -6.93
CA GLY A 308 12.70 -8.12 -7.24
C GLY A 308 13.87 -7.65 -6.36
N LEU A 309 13.99 -6.35 -6.12
CA LEU A 309 14.98 -5.77 -5.21
C LEU A 309 14.76 -6.25 -3.77
N VAL A 310 13.52 -6.19 -3.30
CA VAL A 310 13.09 -6.70 -1.98
C VAL A 310 13.51 -8.15 -1.81
N TYR A 311 13.22 -9.00 -2.80
CA TYR A 311 13.53 -10.42 -2.76
C TYR A 311 15.02 -10.71 -2.56
N HIS A 312 15.89 -9.99 -3.30
CA HIS A 312 17.33 -10.23 -3.25
C HIS A 312 18.05 -9.47 -2.14
N LEU A 313 17.50 -8.36 -1.67
CA LEU A 313 18.19 -7.45 -0.74
C LEU A 313 17.73 -7.65 0.69
N VAL A 314 16.42 -7.69 0.91
CA VAL A 314 15.89 -7.46 2.25
C VAL A 314 16.11 -8.64 3.19
N PRO A 315 15.94 -9.91 2.79
CA PRO A 315 16.26 -11.03 3.68
C PRO A 315 17.66 -10.94 4.29
N GLU A 316 18.67 -10.54 3.51
CA GLU A 316 20.04 -10.36 4.01
C GLU A 316 20.16 -9.17 4.98
N VAL A 317 19.53 -8.03 4.66
CA VAL A 317 19.50 -6.85 5.55
C VAL A 317 18.85 -7.20 6.89
N LEU A 318 17.78 -8.00 6.87
CA LEU A 318 17.06 -8.44 8.07
C LEU A 318 17.86 -9.45 8.88
N ILE A 319 18.35 -10.54 8.26
CA ILE A 319 19.05 -11.64 8.95
C ILE A 319 20.34 -11.14 9.61
N THR A 320 21.01 -10.14 9.03
CA THR A 320 22.20 -9.51 9.66
C THR A 320 21.89 -8.90 11.03
N ARG A 321 20.65 -8.43 11.25
CA ARG A 321 20.20 -7.74 12.46
C ARG A 321 19.33 -8.61 13.37
N ILE A 322 18.66 -9.59 12.77
CA ILE A 322 17.78 -10.54 13.42
C ILE A 322 18.14 -11.95 12.89
N PRO A 323 19.26 -12.54 13.35
CA PRO A 323 19.71 -13.83 12.82
C PRO A 323 18.74 -14.99 13.05
N GLU A 324 17.89 -14.86 14.08
CA GLU A 324 16.90 -15.88 14.48
C GLU A 324 15.53 -15.68 13.82
N LEU A 325 15.42 -14.81 12.80
CA LEU A 325 14.16 -14.55 12.11
C LEU A 325 13.64 -15.84 11.44
N PRO A 326 12.42 -16.32 11.79
CA PRO A 326 11.92 -17.57 11.25
C PRO A 326 11.73 -17.51 9.73
N GLU A 327 12.33 -18.46 8.99
CA GLU A 327 12.15 -18.59 7.54
C GLU A 327 10.67 -18.77 7.15
N THR A 328 9.85 -19.34 8.05
CA THR A 328 8.42 -19.52 7.83
C THR A 328 7.69 -18.20 7.64
N MET A 329 8.08 -17.14 8.36
CA MET A 329 7.47 -15.81 8.24
C MET A 329 7.77 -15.18 6.88
N ILE A 330 8.98 -15.38 6.36
CA ILE A 330 9.40 -14.92 5.02
C ILE A 330 8.56 -15.62 3.95
N ARG A 331 8.41 -16.93 4.07
CA ARG A 331 7.64 -17.74 3.11
C ARG A 331 6.16 -17.38 3.09
N GLU A 332 5.53 -17.21 4.26
CA GLU A 332 4.11 -16.84 4.37
C GLU A 332 3.81 -15.48 3.72
N ASP A 333 4.73 -14.51 3.84
CA ASP A 333 4.61 -13.22 3.17
C ASP A 333 4.67 -13.36 1.64
N LEU A 334 5.62 -14.15 1.12
CA LEU A 334 5.75 -14.40 -0.32
C LEU A 334 4.54 -15.14 -0.90
N GLU A 335 4.03 -16.15 -0.19
CA GLU A 335 2.82 -16.89 -0.60
C GLU A 335 1.61 -15.96 -0.68
N THR A 336 1.44 -15.09 0.32
CA THR A 336 0.37 -14.07 0.33
C THR A 336 0.51 -13.10 -0.84
N LYS A 337 1.72 -12.58 -1.10
CA LYS A 337 1.96 -11.66 -2.21
C LYS A 337 1.66 -12.31 -3.57
N ALA A 338 1.93 -13.60 -3.75
CA ALA A 338 1.67 -14.30 -5.03
C ALA A 338 0.18 -14.34 -5.44
N GLU A 339 -0.76 -14.06 -4.53
CA GLU A 339 -2.20 -14.07 -4.82
C GLU A 339 -2.70 -12.80 -5.53
N PHE A 340 -1.92 -11.71 -5.53
CA PHE A 340 -2.38 -10.42 -6.10
C PHE A 340 -1.89 -10.18 -7.52
N GLU A 341 -2.81 -9.73 -8.39
CA GLU A 341 -2.55 -9.46 -9.82
C GLU A 341 -1.50 -8.38 -10.08
N LYS A 342 -1.24 -7.50 -9.11
CA LYS A 342 -0.16 -6.51 -9.19
C LYS A 342 1.23 -7.15 -9.21
N TYR A 343 1.41 -8.34 -8.65
CA TYR A 343 2.69 -9.07 -8.65
C TYR A 343 2.87 -10.01 -9.85
N ARG A 344 2.05 -9.89 -10.90
CA ARG A 344 2.14 -10.74 -12.10
C ARG A 344 3.53 -10.74 -12.77
N LEU A 345 4.29 -9.65 -12.61
CA LEU A 345 5.64 -9.49 -13.18
C LEU A 345 6.76 -9.90 -12.20
N LEU A 346 6.43 -10.21 -10.94
CA LEU A 346 7.42 -10.47 -9.89
C LEU A 346 8.39 -11.62 -10.22
N PRO A 347 7.94 -12.79 -10.74
CA PRO A 347 8.88 -13.87 -11.07
C PRO A 347 9.94 -13.42 -12.07
N ARG A 348 9.53 -12.66 -13.09
CA ARG A 348 10.46 -12.15 -14.10
C ARG A 348 11.40 -11.09 -13.53
N ALA A 349 10.88 -10.22 -12.65
CA ALA A 349 11.71 -9.22 -11.99
C ALA A 349 12.78 -9.82 -11.08
N ILE A 350 12.49 -10.93 -10.39
CA ILE A 350 13.48 -11.66 -9.59
C ILE A 350 14.64 -12.13 -10.47
N GLU A 351 14.36 -12.68 -11.66
CA GLU A 351 15.39 -13.10 -12.61
C GLU A 351 16.21 -11.90 -13.13
N VAL A 352 15.53 -10.84 -13.57
CA VAL A 352 16.19 -9.64 -14.10
C VAL A 352 17.09 -8.97 -13.06
N VAL A 353 16.64 -8.87 -11.80
CA VAL A 353 17.44 -8.30 -10.72
C VAL A 353 18.63 -9.19 -10.37
N ALA A 354 18.48 -10.52 -10.46
CA ALA A 354 19.60 -11.44 -10.28
C ALA A 354 20.69 -11.24 -11.35
N ASP A 355 20.27 -11.08 -12.62
CA ASP A 355 21.18 -10.92 -13.76
C ASP A 355 21.90 -9.55 -13.76
N LEU A 356 21.18 -8.48 -13.44
CA LEU A 356 21.73 -7.12 -13.41
C LEU A 356 22.45 -6.79 -12.08
N GLY A 357 22.12 -7.52 -11.02
CA GLY A 357 22.45 -7.18 -9.64
C GLY A 357 21.63 -5.99 -9.11
N VAL A 358 21.63 -5.81 -7.78
CA VAL A 358 20.85 -4.77 -7.08
C VAL A 358 21.16 -3.37 -7.61
N ARG A 359 22.43 -2.94 -7.60
CA ARG A 359 22.82 -1.61 -8.11
C ARG A 359 22.56 -1.44 -9.60
N GLY A 360 22.80 -2.47 -10.39
CA GLY A 360 22.56 -2.44 -11.84
C GLY A 360 21.09 -2.22 -12.16
N SER A 361 20.21 -2.89 -11.42
CA SER A 361 18.76 -2.78 -11.56
C SER A 361 18.25 -1.38 -11.19
N VAL A 362 18.70 -0.84 -10.04
CA VAL A 362 18.38 0.53 -9.63
C VAL A 362 18.88 1.55 -10.66
N ALA A 363 20.13 1.42 -11.10
CA ALA A 363 20.71 2.34 -12.08
C ALA A 363 19.99 2.27 -13.44
N LEU A 364 19.62 1.07 -13.89
CA LEU A 364 18.89 0.88 -15.14
C LEU A 364 17.50 1.51 -15.05
N PHE A 365 16.73 1.22 -14.00
CA PHE A 365 15.39 1.78 -13.85
C PHE A 365 15.42 3.30 -13.71
N MET A 366 16.34 3.83 -12.91
CA MET A 366 16.51 5.28 -12.72
C MET A 366 16.89 6.02 -14.01
N LYS A 367 17.57 5.36 -14.94
CA LYS A 367 18.02 5.95 -16.21
C LYS A 367 17.02 5.73 -17.35
N SER A 368 16.49 4.51 -17.47
CA SER A 368 15.70 4.02 -18.60
C SER A 368 14.57 3.08 -18.14
N PRO A 369 13.47 3.60 -17.55
CA PRO A 369 12.32 2.79 -17.17
C PRO A 369 11.76 1.92 -18.30
N ASP A 370 11.71 2.42 -19.54
CA ASP A 370 11.27 1.66 -20.72
C ASP A 370 12.15 0.44 -21.02
N GLU A 371 13.46 0.55 -20.78
CA GLU A 371 14.37 -0.57 -20.99
C GLU A 371 14.15 -1.66 -19.95
N MET A 372 13.93 -1.26 -18.69
CA MET A 372 13.54 -2.19 -17.63
C MET A 372 12.19 -2.85 -17.95
N GLU A 373 11.19 -2.09 -18.38
CA GLU A 373 9.89 -2.64 -18.76
C GLU A 373 10.04 -3.74 -19.84
N ARG A 374 10.84 -3.52 -20.88
CA ARG A 374 11.08 -4.51 -21.93
C ARG A 374 11.74 -5.79 -21.43
N LEU A 375 12.52 -5.74 -20.35
CA LEU A 375 13.11 -6.94 -19.73
C LEU A 375 12.09 -7.73 -18.89
N LEU A 376 11.05 -7.05 -18.41
CA LEU A 376 10.00 -7.60 -17.55
C LEU A 376 8.82 -8.19 -18.32
N GLN A 377 8.64 -7.82 -19.58
CA GLN A 377 7.69 -8.42 -20.53
C GLN A 377 8.24 -9.74 -21.09
#